data_AF-A0A7W9J6I5-F1
#
_entry.id   AF-A0A7W9J6I5-F1
#
_cell.length_a   1.000
_cell.length_b   1.000
_cell.length_c   1.000
_cell.angle_alpha   90.00
_cell.angle_beta   90.00
_cell.angle_gamma   90.00
#
_symmetry.space_group_name_H-M   'P 1'
#
loop_
_entity.id
_entity.type
_entity.pdbx_description
1 polymer ?
#
loop_
_entity_poly.entity_id
_entity_poly.type
_entity_poly.pdbx_seq_one_letter_code
_entity_poly.pdbx_strand_id
1 'polypeptide(L)'
;MTTNSPVNHVGMAIVIEDLPPLMWHAELGRSLPDVWTGNHQRGVQLHDLRDAVTTWARRYGQRAWLRQLDPEVGQEMEDAVLRVVARLDGTPFPSTARLASRWIRGRVPAFRRGDRDLVLETAYCAEVVALTYEEMGLLPGGRRPNWYDPGRFWSGDDLDLGLGATLGEEIAVDVPA
;
A
#
# COMPACT_ATOMS: atom_id res chain seq x y z
N MET A 1 -13.38 2.49 -9.79
CA MET A 1 -14.24 1.30 -9.68
C MET A 1 -13.90 0.71 -8.33
N THR A 2 -14.84 0.64 -7.39
CA THR A 2 -14.62 -0.11 -6.15
C THR A 2 -14.81 -1.59 -6.49
N THR A 3 -13.82 -2.41 -6.19
CA THR A 3 -13.98 -3.86 -6.33
C THR A 3 -14.90 -4.35 -5.21
N ASN A 4 -15.74 -5.37 -5.45
CA ASN A 4 -16.52 -6.03 -4.38
C ASN A 4 -15.61 -7.02 -3.63
N SER A 5 -14.48 -6.53 -3.13
CA SER A 5 -13.45 -7.33 -2.49
C SER A 5 -13.57 -7.24 -0.96
N PRO A 6 -13.25 -8.34 -0.23
CA PRO A 6 -13.12 -8.29 1.23
C PRO A 6 -11.86 -7.54 1.70
N VAL A 7 -10.98 -7.13 0.78
CA VAL A 7 -9.70 -6.47 1.08
C VAL A 7 -9.89 -4.96 1.19
N ASN A 8 -9.45 -4.38 2.32
CA ASN A 8 -9.56 -2.95 2.61
C ASN A 8 -8.20 -2.20 2.57
N HIS A 9 -7.08 -2.94 2.50
CA HIS A 9 -5.73 -2.39 2.49
C HIS A 9 -4.78 -3.33 1.76
N VAL A 10 -3.77 -2.78 1.09
CA VAL A 10 -2.68 -3.53 0.46
C VAL A 10 -1.36 -2.84 0.74
N GLY A 11 -0.31 -3.63 0.93
CA GLY A 11 1.07 -3.17 1.06
C GLY A 11 2.01 -4.16 0.37
N MET A 12 3.25 -3.74 0.17
CA MET A 12 4.30 -4.56 -0.42
C MET A 12 5.30 -4.94 0.67
N ALA A 13 5.55 -6.25 0.81
CA ALA A 13 6.70 -6.72 1.57
C ALA A 13 7.97 -6.47 0.74
N ILE A 14 8.96 -5.81 1.34
CA ILE A 14 10.29 -5.61 0.76
C ILE A 14 11.26 -6.41 1.63
N VAL A 15 11.84 -7.47 1.06
CA VAL A 15 12.74 -8.39 1.75
C VAL A 15 14.00 -8.52 0.90
N ILE A 16 14.97 -7.64 1.16
CA ILE A 16 16.19 -7.50 0.36
C ILE A 16 17.38 -7.85 1.25
N GLU A 17 18.22 -8.77 0.76
CA GLU A 17 19.48 -9.20 1.39
C GLU A 17 19.37 -9.44 2.91
N ASP A 18 20.11 -8.67 3.71
CA ASP A 18 20.20 -8.77 5.16
C ASP A 18 19.35 -7.72 5.90
N LEU A 19 18.55 -6.93 5.17
CA LEU A 19 17.61 -6.00 5.77
C LEU A 19 16.50 -6.78 6.50
N PRO A 20 15.97 -6.24 7.62
CA PRO A 20 14.75 -6.78 8.20
C PRO A 20 13.62 -6.70 7.17
N PRO A 21 12.64 -7.62 7.17
CA PRO A 21 11.49 -7.53 6.29
C PRO A 21 10.73 -6.21 6.52
N LEU A 22 10.51 -5.46 5.46
CA LEU A 22 9.86 -4.14 5.52
C LEU A 22 8.47 -4.18 4.89
N MET A 23 7.57 -3.34 5.39
CA MET A 23 6.24 -3.10 4.85
C MET A 23 6.20 -1.72 4.19
N TRP A 24 6.12 -1.70 2.87
CA TRP A 24 5.91 -0.50 2.08
C TRP A 24 4.43 -0.31 1.78
N HIS A 25 3.86 0.79 2.28
CA HIS A 25 2.43 1.06 2.13
C HIS A 25 2.13 2.54 2.36
N ALA A 26 0.87 2.92 2.22
CA ALA A 26 0.39 4.20 2.75
C ALA A 26 -0.65 3.97 3.83
N GLU A 27 -0.51 4.67 4.95
CA GLU A 27 -1.51 4.67 6.02
C GLU A 27 -1.84 6.09 6.47
N LEU A 28 -3.08 6.28 6.91
CA LEU A 28 -3.47 7.53 7.58
C LEU A 28 -2.95 7.58 9.01
N GLY A 29 -2.56 6.42 9.57
CA GLY A 29 -1.88 6.29 10.85
C GLY A 29 -0.55 7.03 10.90
N ARG A 30 -0.07 7.18 12.14
CA ARG A 30 1.30 7.59 12.47
C ARG A 30 1.77 6.83 13.72
N SER A 31 1.33 5.59 13.83
CA SER A 31 1.48 4.78 15.06
C SER A 31 2.85 4.14 15.18
N LEU A 32 3.54 3.96 14.05
CA LEU A 32 4.86 3.38 13.98
C LEU A 32 5.85 4.44 13.48
N PRO A 33 7.13 4.33 13.84
CA PRO A 33 8.18 5.12 13.22
C PRO A 33 8.42 4.60 11.81
N ASP A 34 8.44 5.51 10.85
CA ASP A 34 8.91 5.23 9.51
C ASP A 34 10.42 4.92 9.57
N VAL A 35 10.82 3.76 9.06
CA VAL A 35 12.21 3.27 9.17
C VAL A 35 13.16 3.99 8.21
N TRP A 36 12.63 4.62 7.16
CA TRP A 36 13.41 5.37 6.19
C TRP A 36 13.86 6.72 6.76
N THR A 37 12.97 7.41 7.46
CA THR A 37 13.19 8.76 8.01
C THR A 37 13.45 8.79 9.52
N GLY A 38 13.08 7.73 10.24
CA GLY A 38 13.11 7.65 11.70
C GLY A 38 12.00 8.44 12.42
N ASN A 39 11.06 9.04 11.68
CA ASN A 39 10.00 9.91 12.23
C ASN A 39 8.64 9.23 12.23
N HIS A 40 7.71 9.72 13.05
CA HIS A 40 6.30 9.34 12.92
C HIS A 40 5.63 10.28 11.93
N GLN A 41 5.18 9.75 10.80
CA GLN A 41 4.57 10.53 9.72
C GLN A 41 3.25 9.92 9.25
N ARG A 42 2.60 10.57 8.27
CA ARG A 42 1.39 10.05 7.61
C ARG A 42 1.68 9.99 6.13
N GLY A 43 0.88 9.23 5.39
CA GLY A 43 1.08 9.09 3.95
C GLY A 43 1.83 7.81 3.64
N VAL A 44 2.65 7.87 2.61
CA VAL A 44 3.46 6.73 2.19
C VAL A 44 4.62 6.53 3.16
N GLN A 45 4.80 5.31 3.63
CA GLN A 45 5.69 4.97 4.73
C GLN A 45 6.31 3.60 4.53
N LEU A 46 7.51 3.44 5.09
CA LEU A 46 8.21 2.18 5.22
C LEU A 46 8.28 1.80 6.69
N HIS A 47 7.72 0.64 7.05
CA HIS A 47 7.74 0.14 8.42
C HIS A 47 8.49 -1.19 8.52
N ASP A 48 8.91 -1.56 9.73
CA ASP A 48 9.19 -2.97 10.02
C ASP A 48 7.90 -3.79 9.79
N LEU A 49 8.01 -4.88 9.01
CA LEU A 49 6.85 -5.66 8.58
C LEU A 49 6.15 -6.32 9.77
N ARG A 50 6.92 -6.82 10.75
CA ARG A 50 6.35 -7.48 11.93
C ARG A 50 5.57 -6.49 12.76
N ASP A 51 6.13 -5.29 12.99
CA ASP A 51 5.46 -4.25 13.77
C ASP A 51 4.19 -3.75 13.09
N ALA A 52 4.23 -3.56 11.76
CA ALA A 52 3.06 -3.19 10.96
C ALA A 52 1.93 -4.21 11.09
N VAL A 53 2.21 -5.48 10.77
CA VAL A 53 1.20 -6.56 10.81
C VAL A 53 0.68 -6.79 12.23
N THR A 54 1.55 -6.74 13.24
CA THR A 54 1.16 -6.89 14.65
C THR A 54 0.24 -5.76 15.09
N THR A 55 0.53 -4.52 14.67
CA THR A 55 -0.31 -3.35 14.96
C THR A 55 -1.68 -3.50 14.29
N TRP A 56 -1.73 -3.90 13.03
CA TRP A 56 -2.99 -4.12 12.31
C TRP A 56 -3.87 -5.18 12.98
N ALA A 57 -3.28 -6.32 13.34
CA ALA A 57 -4.00 -7.38 14.02
C ALA A 57 -4.48 -6.98 15.42
N ARG A 58 -3.59 -6.45 16.26
CA ARG A 58 -3.90 -6.21 17.68
C ARG A 58 -4.70 -4.93 17.92
N ARG A 59 -4.40 -3.85 17.19
CA ARG A 59 -5.04 -2.54 17.39
C ARG A 59 -6.31 -2.39 16.56
N TYR A 60 -6.29 -2.86 15.31
CA TYR A 60 -7.38 -2.65 14.37
C TYR A 60 -8.22 -3.92 14.12
N GLY A 61 -7.83 -5.06 14.71
CA GLY A 61 -8.56 -6.32 14.55
C GLY A 61 -8.51 -6.87 13.12
N GLN A 62 -7.55 -6.43 12.32
CA GLN A 62 -7.42 -6.84 10.93
C GLN A 62 -6.75 -8.21 10.81
N ARG A 63 -7.04 -8.89 9.71
CA ARG A 63 -6.39 -10.15 9.34
C ARG A 63 -5.54 -9.89 8.10
N ALA A 64 -4.36 -10.49 8.05
CA ALA A 64 -3.41 -10.31 6.96
C ALA A 64 -3.24 -11.62 6.17
N TRP A 65 -3.06 -11.48 4.87
CA TRP A 65 -2.70 -12.54 3.95
C TRP A 65 -1.53 -12.05 3.09
N LEU A 66 -0.59 -12.94 2.82
CA LEU A 66 0.53 -12.73 1.90
C LEU A 66 0.22 -13.36 0.56
N ARG A 67 0.57 -12.68 -0.52
CA ARG A 67 0.65 -13.27 -1.87
C ARG A 67 2.05 -13.04 -2.41
N GLN A 68 2.79 -14.12 -2.62
CA GLN A 68 4.17 -14.07 -3.11
C GLN A 68 4.18 -13.71 -4.61
N LEU A 69 5.04 -12.77 -5.00
CA LEU A 69 5.32 -12.51 -6.40
C LEU A 69 6.24 -13.61 -6.95
N ASP A 70 5.88 -14.16 -8.10
CA ASP A 70 6.61 -15.22 -8.82
C ASP A 70 6.78 -14.82 -10.31
N PRO A 71 7.96 -14.98 -10.93
CA PRO A 71 9.21 -15.50 -10.35
C PRO A 71 9.85 -14.56 -9.34
N GLU A 72 10.90 -15.03 -8.67
CA GLU A 72 11.70 -14.21 -7.75
C GLU A 72 12.20 -12.93 -8.45
N VAL A 73 12.12 -11.81 -7.72
CA VAL A 73 12.48 -10.49 -8.25
C VAL A 73 13.98 -10.41 -8.50
N GLY A 74 14.36 -9.78 -9.61
CA GLY A 74 15.77 -9.52 -9.92
C GLY A 74 16.27 -8.22 -9.30
N GLN A 75 17.59 -8.05 -9.27
CA GLN A 75 18.26 -6.86 -8.72
C GLN A 75 17.75 -5.54 -9.32
N GLU A 76 17.43 -5.49 -10.62
CA GLU A 76 16.88 -4.28 -11.26
C GLU A 76 15.52 -3.87 -10.66
N MET A 77 14.68 -4.85 -10.28
CA MET A 77 13.39 -4.59 -9.64
C MET A 77 13.56 -4.13 -8.19
N GLU A 78 14.47 -4.75 -7.44
CA GLU A 78 14.81 -4.31 -6.07
C GLU A 78 15.30 -2.86 -6.07
N ASP A 79 16.23 -2.55 -6.97
CA ASP A 79 16.73 -1.21 -7.22
C ASP A 79 15.60 -0.20 -7.55
N ALA A 80 14.65 -0.62 -8.39
CA ALA A 80 13.49 0.20 -8.74
C ALA A 80 12.61 0.48 -7.51
N VAL A 81 12.32 -0.55 -6.71
CA VAL A 81 11.57 -0.42 -5.46
C VAL A 81 12.25 0.58 -4.52
N LEU A 82 13.56 0.47 -4.30
CA LEU A 82 14.30 1.38 -3.42
C LEU A 82 14.29 2.83 -3.92
N ARG A 83 14.39 3.05 -5.24
CA ARG A 83 14.24 4.39 -5.83
C ARG A 83 12.83 4.95 -5.62
N VAL A 84 11.80 4.10 -5.71
CA VAL A 84 10.41 4.50 -5.44
C VAL A 84 10.22 4.88 -3.98
N VAL A 85 10.73 4.08 -3.04
CA VAL A 85 10.73 4.39 -1.62
C VAL A 85 11.38 5.76 -1.39
N ALA A 86 12.62 5.95 -1.85
CA ALA A 86 13.34 7.21 -1.68
C ALA A 86 12.60 8.43 -2.25
N ARG A 87 11.79 8.25 -3.30
CA ARG A 87 11.03 9.31 -3.97
C ARG A 87 9.69 9.62 -3.30
N LEU A 88 9.00 8.59 -2.80
CA LEU A 88 7.61 8.70 -2.35
C LEU A 88 7.45 8.71 -0.83
N ASP A 89 8.46 8.29 -0.08
CA ASP A 89 8.42 8.29 1.37
C ASP A 89 8.01 9.66 1.93
N GLY A 90 7.05 9.66 2.87
CA GLY A 90 6.50 10.85 3.49
C GLY A 90 5.60 11.70 2.60
N THR A 91 5.37 11.32 1.34
CA THR A 91 4.45 12.06 0.47
C THR A 91 3.01 11.94 0.99
N PRO A 92 2.27 13.06 1.06
CA PRO A 92 0.93 13.06 1.62
C PRO A 92 -0.08 12.48 0.62
N PHE A 93 -1.14 11.88 1.14
CA PHE A 93 -2.30 11.46 0.34
C PHE A 93 -2.81 12.62 -0.55
N PRO A 94 -3.03 12.43 -1.87
CA PRO A 94 -3.52 13.48 -2.77
C PRO A 94 -4.90 14.03 -2.35
N SER A 95 -5.64 13.25 -1.56
CA SER A 95 -6.89 13.68 -0.95
C SER A 95 -6.71 14.81 0.07
N THR A 96 -5.57 14.93 0.76
CA THR A 96 -5.31 16.05 1.67
C THR A 96 -5.19 17.37 0.90
N ALA A 97 -4.52 17.36 -0.26
CA ALA A 97 -4.43 18.50 -1.17
C ALA A 97 -5.80 18.86 -1.79
N ARG A 98 -6.61 17.86 -2.17
CA ARG A 98 -7.97 18.07 -2.68
C ARG A 98 -9.00 18.44 -1.60
N LEU A 99 -8.83 17.99 -0.36
CA LEU A 99 -9.68 18.34 0.77
C LEU A 99 -9.42 19.78 1.23
N ALA A 100 -8.15 20.20 1.26
CA ALA A 100 -7.78 21.58 1.53
C ALA A 100 -8.39 22.55 0.49
N SER A 101 -8.36 22.20 -0.80
CA SER A 101 -9.00 23.02 -1.85
C SER A 101 -10.53 23.04 -1.79
N ARG A 102 -11.18 22.02 -1.21
CA ARG A 102 -12.64 21.98 -0.99
C ARG A 102 -13.10 22.83 0.20
N TRP A 103 -12.28 22.99 1.25
CA TRP A 103 -12.55 23.93 2.34
C TRP A 103 -12.57 25.38 1.84
N ILE A 104 -11.67 25.71 0.92
CA ILE A 104 -11.66 27.02 0.23
C ILE A 104 -12.92 27.23 -0.62
N ARG A 105 -13.61 26.15 -1.04
CA ARG A 105 -14.76 26.20 -1.97
C ARG A 105 -16.13 25.90 -1.33
N GLY A 106 -16.20 25.81 0.00
CA GLY A 106 -17.43 26.04 0.79
C GLY A 106 -18.56 25.01 0.69
N ARG A 107 -18.33 23.75 0.26
CA ARG A 107 -19.41 22.74 0.23
C ARG A 107 -18.94 21.35 0.63
N VAL A 108 -19.35 20.87 1.80
CA VAL A 108 -19.32 19.44 2.07
C VAL A 108 -20.55 18.95 2.88
N PRO A 109 -21.31 17.96 2.36
CA PRO A 109 -22.32 17.24 3.13
C PRO A 109 -21.66 16.32 4.16
N ALA A 110 -22.33 16.12 5.29
CA ALA A 110 -21.87 15.37 6.46
C ALA A 110 -21.86 13.86 6.22
N PHE A 111 -20.83 13.35 5.55
CA PHE A 111 -20.44 11.95 5.72
C PHE A 111 -19.57 11.86 6.98
N ARG A 112 -19.71 10.76 7.73
CA ARG A 112 -18.87 10.48 8.89
C ARG A 112 -17.40 10.52 8.46
N ARG A 113 -16.58 11.25 9.23
CA ARG A 113 -15.18 11.52 8.91
C ARG A 113 -14.37 10.22 8.73
N GLY A 114 -14.63 9.22 9.58
CA GLY A 114 -13.95 7.92 9.53
C GLY A 114 -14.18 7.11 8.26
N ASP A 115 -15.40 7.08 7.72
CA ASP A 115 -15.71 6.33 6.49
C ASP A 115 -14.98 6.92 5.27
N ARG A 116 -14.80 8.24 5.24
CA ARG A 116 -14.03 8.91 4.19
C ARG A 116 -12.54 8.62 4.31
N ASP A 117 -12.02 8.64 5.52
CA ASP A 117 -10.61 8.39 5.80
C ASP A 117 -10.23 6.96 5.34
N LEU A 118 -11.03 5.94 5.68
CA LEU A 118 -10.81 4.56 5.24
C LEU A 118 -10.84 4.42 3.70
N VAL A 119 -11.83 5.00 3.02
CA VAL A 119 -11.91 4.92 1.54
C VAL A 119 -10.71 5.61 0.86
N LEU A 120 -10.21 6.70 1.44
CA LEU A 120 -9.03 7.39 0.94
C LEU A 120 -7.75 6.59 1.19
N GLU A 121 -7.66 5.93 2.35
CA GLU A 121 -6.60 4.99 2.71
C GLU A 121 -6.51 3.84 1.71
N THR A 122 -7.62 3.13 1.54
CA THR A 122 -7.81 2.01 0.61
C THR A 122 -7.40 2.37 -0.83
N ALA A 123 -7.84 3.51 -1.36
CA ALA A 123 -7.54 3.87 -2.75
C ALA A 123 -6.04 4.21 -2.98
N TYR A 124 -5.37 4.79 -1.99
CA TYR A 124 -3.99 5.25 -2.15
C TYR A 124 -2.97 4.17 -1.81
N CYS A 125 -3.26 3.25 -0.87
CA CYS A 125 -2.36 2.13 -0.61
C CYS A 125 -2.20 1.24 -1.85
N ALA A 126 -3.29 1.01 -2.58
CA ALA A 126 -3.26 0.35 -3.88
C ALA A 126 -2.48 1.15 -4.94
N GLU A 127 -2.61 2.47 -4.95
CA GLU A 127 -1.87 3.35 -5.87
C GLU A 127 -0.35 3.27 -5.62
N VAL A 128 0.08 3.25 -4.35
CA VAL A 128 1.49 3.11 -4.00
C VAL A 128 2.05 1.77 -4.48
N VAL A 129 1.37 0.65 -4.19
CA VAL A 129 1.82 -0.68 -4.64
C VAL A 129 1.85 -0.77 -6.16
N ALA A 130 0.83 -0.23 -6.83
CA ALA A 130 0.76 -0.24 -8.28
C ALA A 130 1.86 0.61 -8.93
N LEU A 131 2.14 1.81 -8.42
CA LEU A 131 3.24 2.64 -8.89
C LEU A 131 4.59 1.95 -8.70
N THR A 132 4.78 1.24 -7.58
CA THR A 132 5.98 0.45 -7.36
C THR A 132 6.08 -0.68 -8.39
N TYR A 133 5.00 -1.41 -8.69
CA TYR A 133 4.98 -2.41 -9.76
C TYR A 133 5.18 -1.82 -11.16
N GLU A 134 4.69 -0.62 -11.45
CA GLU A 134 4.96 0.08 -12.71
C GLU A 134 6.46 0.35 -12.89
N GLU A 135 7.13 0.80 -11.82
CA GLU A 135 8.58 1.10 -11.83
C GLU A 135 9.44 -0.17 -11.86
N MET A 136 8.93 -1.29 -11.32
CA MET A 136 9.53 -2.63 -11.49
C MET A 136 9.30 -3.22 -12.90
N GLY A 137 8.50 -2.58 -13.75
CA GLY A 137 8.12 -3.10 -15.07
C GLY A 137 7.06 -4.21 -15.05
N LEU A 138 6.42 -4.45 -13.91
CA LEU A 138 5.37 -5.45 -13.72
C LEU A 138 3.99 -4.93 -14.10
N LEU A 139 3.79 -3.61 -14.12
CA LEU A 139 2.56 -2.99 -14.61
C LEU A 139 2.88 -1.94 -15.69
N PRO A 140 1.98 -1.74 -16.66
CA PRO A 140 2.19 -0.70 -17.67
C PRO A 140 2.02 0.68 -17.02
N GLY A 141 3.00 1.57 -17.26
CA GLY A 141 2.97 2.94 -16.76
C GLY A 141 1.80 3.78 -17.29
N GLY A 142 1.40 4.79 -16.51
CA GLY A 142 0.51 5.86 -16.97
C GLY A 142 -0.99 5.54 -16.90
N ARG A 143 -1.38 4.50 -16.16
CA ARG A 143 -2.78 4.29 -15.79
C ARG A 143 -3.23 5.39 -14.80
N ARG A 144 -4.52 5.74 -14.83
CA ARG A 144 -5.04 6.83 -14.00
C ARG A 144 -5.01 6.45 -12.50
N PRO A 145 -4.77 7.40 -11.58
CA PRO A 145 -4.70 7.18 -10.12
C PRO A 145 -5.86 6.37 -9.50
N ASN A 146 -7.04 6.45 -10.10
CA ASN A 146 -8.27 5.83 -9.63
C ASN A 146 -8.57 4.45 -10.26
N TRP A 147 -7.56 3.83 -10.88
CA TRP A 147 -7.66 2.53 -11.52
C TRP A 147 -7.32 1.37 -10.56
N TYR A 148 -6.48 1.63 -9.56
CA TYR A 148 -6.08 0.63 -8.57
C TYR A 148 -6.89 0.77 -7.28
N ASP A 149 -7.42 -0.36 -6.83
CA ASP A 149 -8.15 -0.57 -5.60
C ASP A 149 -7.56 -1.84 -4.97
N PRO A 150 -7.46 -1.98 -3.64
CA PRO A 150 -6.78 -3.11 -3.01
C PRO A 150 -7.32 -4.47 -3.46
N GLY A 151 -8.60 -4.55 -3.82
CA GLY A 151 -9.17 -5.79 -4.32
C GLY A 151 -8.63 -6.24 -5.67
N ARG A 152 -7.94 -5.39 -6.45
CA ARG A 152 -7.20 -5.84 -7.63
C ARG A 152 -6.04 -6.76 -7.27
N PHE A 153 -5.50 -6.64 -6.06
CA PHE A 153 -4.41 -7.48 -5.56
C PHE A 153 -4.93 -8.72 -4.80
N TRP A 154 -6.25 -8.82 -4.61
CA TRP A 154 -6.91 -9.96 -3.99
C TRP A 154 -6.97 -11.16 -4.95
N SER A 155 -6.94 -12.39 -4.43
CA SER A 155 -7.00 -13.62 -5.26
C SER A 155 -8.29 -13.78 -6.06
N GLY A 156 -9.36 -13.09 -5.67
CA GLY A 156 -10.63 -13.08 -6.40
C GLY A 156 -10.69 -12.11 -7.58
N ASP A 157 -9.61 -11.38 -7.88
CA ASP A 157 -9.47 -10.53 -9.06
C ASP A 157 -8.25 -10.96 -9.89
N ASP A 158 -8.27 -10.62 -11.18
CA ASP A 158 -7.21 -10.94 -12.12
C ASP A 158 -6.36 -9.68 -12.37
N LEU A 159 -5.23 -9.58 -11.67
CA LEU A 159 -4.20 -8.59 -11.97
C LEU A 159 -3.20 -9.16 -12.97
N ASP A 160 -3.33 -8.73 -14.22
CA ASP A 160 -2.38 -9.08 -15.28
C ASP A 160 -1.05 -8.34 -15.08
N LEU A 161 -0.01 -9.09 -14.71
CA LEU A 161 1.35 -8.59 -14.51
C LEU A 161 2.21 -8.88 -15.75
N GLY A 162 3.07 -7.93 -16.08
CA GLY A 162 4.08 -8.06 -17.11
C GLY A 162 5.14 -9.10 -16.77
N LEU A 163 6.03 -9.36 -17.74
CA LEU A 163 7.21 -10.22 -17.58
C LEU A 163 6.89 -11.69 -17.24
N GLY A 164 5.63 -12.12 -17.44
CA GLY A 164 5.17 -13.45 -17.07
C GLY A 164 5.02 -13.65 -15.56
N ALA A 165 5.03 -12.56 -14.79
CA ALA A 165 4.90 -12.62 -13.34
C ALA A 165 3.46 -12.93 -12.92
N THR A 166 3.31 -13.51 -11.73
CA THR A 166 2.02 -13.81 -11.10
C THR A 166 2.07 -13.56 -9.60
N LEU A 167 0.90 -13.34 -9.01
CA LEU A 167 0.74 -13.37 -7.56
C LEU A 167 0.24 -14.76 -7.15
N GLY A 168 0.99 -15.42 -6.28
CA GLY A 168 0.64 -16.73 -5.74
C GLY A 168 -0.66 -16.75 -4.92
N GLU A 169 -0.93 -17.90 -4.33
CA GLU A 169 -2.08 -18.09 -3.44
C GLU A 169 -2.03 -17.20 -2.19
N GLU A 170 -3.18 -17.03 -1.54
CA GLU A 170 -3.29 -16.29 -0.29
C GLU A 170 -2.84 -17.14 0.90
N ILE A 171 -1.70 -16.77 1.47
CA ILE A 171 -1.15 -17.41 2.66
C ILE A 171 -1.56 -16.58 3.88
N ALA A 172 -2.41 -17.14 4.74
CA ALA A 172 -2.83 -16.46 5.96
C ALA A 172 -1.61 -16.22 6.88
N VAL A 173 -1.47 -14.98 7.35
CA VAL A 173 -0.41 -14.62 8.29
C VAL A 173 -0.88 -14.88 9.71
N ASP A 174 -0.12 -15.71 10.44
CA ASP A 174 -0.33 -15.93 11.86
C ASP A 174 0.43 -14.86 12.68
N VAL A 175 -0.26 -14.22 13.61
CA VAL A 175 0.32 -13.18 14.46
C VAL A 175 0.57 -13.77 15.84
N PRO A 176 1.83 -13.79 16.32
CA PRO A 176 2.15 -14.32 17.64
C PRO A 176 1.30 -13.67 18.74
N ALA A 177 1.01 -14.43 19.80
CA ALA A 177 0.31 -13.93 20.99
C ALA A 177 1.07 -12.80 21.70
#